data_AF-T1API9-F1
#
_entry.id   AF-T1API9-F1
#
_cell.length_a   1.000
_cell.length_b   1.000
_cell.length_c   1.000
_cell.angle_alpha   90.00
_cell.angle_beta   90.00
_cell.angle_gamma   90.00
#
_symmetry.space_group_name_H-M   'P 1'
#
loop_
_entity.id
_entity.type
_entity.pdbx_description
1 polymer ?
#
loop_
_entity_poly.entity_id
_entity_poly.type
_entity_poly.pdbx_seq_one_letter_code
_entity_poly.pdbx_strand_id
1 'polypeptide(L)'
;EVETPGDRDREAPIYTMGGTGVFVSTLNEKILSGEIDVAVHSAKDIPTSIPGDIEIAGVLERGPVEDLLVSRAPLERIPKGSVVGTSSLRRSHEILFARPDLKVKSIRGNVDTRIRKYVEGQYDAIILAKAAYDRLGLDENAYVLDVHS
;
A
#
# COMPACT_ATOMS: atom_id res chain seq x y z
N GLU A 1 5.89 8.16 -16.08
CA GLU A 1 4.85 8.07 -15.03
C GLU A 1 3.58 8.68 -15.60
N VAL A 2 2.43 8.01 -15.47
CA VAL A 2 1.14 8.48 -16.01
C VAL A 2 0.26 8.82 -14.81
N GLU A 3 -0.20 10.08 -14.71
CA GLU A 3 -1.17 10.50 -13.70
C GLU A 3 -2.54 9.86 -13.98
N THR A 4 -3.17 9.26 -12.96
CA THR A 4 -4.46 8.58 -13.12
C THR A 4 -5.58 9.27 -12.34
N PRO A 5 -6.87 9.04 -12.65
CA PRO A 5 -7.99 9.62 -11.91
C PRO A 5 -7.98 9.29 -10.41
N GLY A 6 -7.41 8.15 -10.00
CA GLY A 6 -7.24 7.77 -8.59
C GLY A 6 -6.30 8.68 -7.80
N ASP A 7 -5.46 9.46 -8.48
CA ASP A 7 -4.60 10.49 -7.85
C ASP A 7 -5.35 11.81 -7.63
N ARG A 8 -6.45 12.05 -8.36
CA ARG A 8 -7.21 13.31 -8.31
C ARG A 8 -8.26 13.34 -7.20
N ASP A 9 -8.76 12.19 -6.75
CA ASP A 9 -9.90 12.13 -5.84
C ASP A 9 -9.47 11.80 -4.40
N ARG A 10 -9.35 12.87 -3.60
CA ARG A 10 -8.74 12.86 -2.26
C ARG A 10 -9.72 12.59 -1.11
N GLU A 11 -11.02 12.54 -1.36
CA GLU A 11 -12.04 12.58 -0.29
C GLU A 11 -12.81 11.26 -0.08
N ALA A 12 -13.03 10.42 -1.10
CA ALA A 12 -13.86 9.22 -0.92
C ALA A 12 -13.02 7.98 -0.54
N PRO A 13 -13.43 7.15 0.46
CA PRO A 13 -12.81 5.87 0.82
C PRO A 13 -12.44 4.99 -0.40
N ILE A 14 -11.29 4.29 -0.37
CA ILE A 14 -10.87 3.42 -1.48
C ILE A 14 -11.94 2.35 -1.80
N TYR A 15 -12.75 1.95 -0.81
CA TYR A 15 -13.86 1.02 -1.02
C TYR A 15 -15.04 1.64 -1.80
N THR A 16 -15.23 2.97 -1.74
CA THR A 16 -16.32 3.65 -2.46
C THR A 16 -15.97 3.99 -3.90
N MET A 17 -14.68 3.98 -4.27
CA MET A 17 -14.21 4.51 -5.55
C MET A 17 -13.94 3.45 -6.62
N GLY A 18 -14.46 2.22 -6.47
CA GLY A 18 -14.16 1.12 -7.38
C GLY A 18 -12.73 0.62 -7.15
N GLY A 19 -12.57 -0.19 -6.11
CA GLY A 19 -11.29 -0.66 -5.61
C GLY A 19 -10.38 -1.26 -6.68
N THR A 20 -9.09 -0.93 -6.59
CA THR A 20 -7.95 -1.59 -7.25
C THR A 20 -7.90 -1.48 -8.79
N GLY A 21 -9.04 -1.44 -9.46
CA GLY A 21 -9.16 -1.51 -10.91
C GLY A 21 -8.94 -0.19 -11.65
N VAL A 22 -9.04 0.97 -11.00
CA VAL A 22 -8.94 2.28 -11.70
C VAL A 22 -7.55 2.47 -12.35
N PHE A 23 -6.48 2.09 -11.65
CA PHE A 23 -5.11 2.21 -12.20
C PHE A 23 -4.86 1.17 -13.29
N VAL A 24 -5.39 -0.05 -13.11
CA VAL A 24 -5.24 -1.13 -14.07
C VAL A 24 -6.06 -0.89 -15.32
N SER A 25 -7.29 -0.35 -15.20
CA SER A 25 -8.17 -0.09 -16.34
C SER A 25 -7.59 0.95 -17.28
N THR A 26 -7.00 2.04 -16.75
CA THR A 26 -6.35 3.05 -17.60
C THR A 26 -5.17 2.49 -18.38
N LEU A 27 -4.34 1.63 -17.78
CA LEU A 27 -3.22 1.01 -18.49
C LEU A 27 -3.69 -0.06 -19.48
N ASN A 28 -4.73 -0.83 -19.13
CA ASN A 28 -5.35 -1.79 -20.03
C ASN A 28 -5.93 -1.11 -21.28
N GLU A 29 -6.61 0.02 -21.14
CA GLU A 29 -7.13 0.80 -22.26
C GLU A 29 -6.00 1.25 -23.21
N LYS A 30 -4.84 1.65 -22.66
CA LYS A 30 -3.66 2.03 -23.45
C LYS A 30 -3.00 0.87 -24.17
N ILE A 31 -3.03 -0.33 -23.59
CA ILE A 31 -2.58 -1.56 -24.28
C ILE A 31 -3.53 -1.87 -25.43
N LEU A 32 -4.84 -1.88 -25.17
CA LEU A 32 -5.86 -2.22 -26.17
C LEU A 32 -5.94 -1.22 -27.32
N SER A 33 -5.63 0.05 -27.07
CA SER A 33 -5.55 1.08 -28.11
C SER A 33 -4.24 1.05 -28.91
N GLY A 34 -3.25 0.25 -28.49
CA GLY A 34 -1.91 0.22 -29.07
C GLY A 34 -1.05 1.44 -28.74
N GLU A 35 -1.39 2.22 -27.71
CA GLU A 35 -0.57 3.34 -27.24
C GLU A 35 0.69 2.85 -26.50
N ILE A 36 0.58 1.71 -25.82
CA ILE A 36 1.71 1.04 -25.15
C ILE A 36 1.70 -0.45 -25.45
N ASP A 37 2.88 -1.06 -25.51
CA ASP A 37 3.01 -2.50 -25.76
C ASP A 37 2.89 -3.34 -24.48
N VAL A 38 3.34 -2.79 -23.35
CA VAL A 38 3.43 -3.51 -22.06
C VAL A 38 3.14 -2.57 -20.90
N ALA A 39 2.43 -3.06 -19.89
CA ALA A 39 2.28 -2.40 -18.59
C ALA A 39 2.88 -3.26 -17.45
N VAL A 40 3.54 -2.60 -16.49
CA VAL A 40 4.11 -3.25 -15.30
C VAL A 40 3.29 -2.86 -14.09
N HIS A 41 2.75 -3.86 -13.39
CA HIS A 41 1.92 -3.68 -12.20
C HIS A 41 2.56 -4.31 -10.97
N SER A 42 2.21 -3.77 -9.79
CA SER A 42 2.31 -4.56 -8.57
C SER A 42 1.24 -5.65 -8.62
N ALA A 43 1.63 -6.92 -8.46
CA ALA A 43 0.72 -8.06 -8.61
C ALA A 43 -0.53 -7.97 -7.71
N LYS A 44 -0.42 -7.38 -6.52
CA LYS A 44 -1.54 -7.16 -5.59
C LYS A 44 -2.65 -6.26 -6.15
N ASP A 45 -2.33 -5.45 -7.15
CA ASP A 45 -3.24 -4.47 -7.74
C ASP A 45 -3.91 -5.03 -9.01
N ILE A 46 -3.50 -6.22 -9.49
CA ILE A 46 -4.10 -6.86 -10.66
C ILE A 46 -5.45 -7.50 -10.24
N PRO A 47 -6.55 -7.21 -10.96
CA PRO A 47 -7.85 -7.83 -10.69
C PRO A 47 -7.81 -9.33 -11.00
N THR A 48 -8.68 -10.09 -10.35
CA THR A 48 -8.78 -11.55 -10.56
C THR A 48 -9.31 -11.93 -11.95
N SER A 49 -10.02 -11.01 -12.61
CA SER A 49 -10.50 -11.16 -13.99
C SER A 49 -9.72 -10.22 -14.89
N ILE A 50 -9.09 -10.78 -15.92
CA ILE A 50 -8.32 -10.04 -16.92
C ILE A 50 -9.14 -10.05 -18.22
N PRO A 51 -9.29 -8.91 -18.93
CA PRO A 51 -9.94 -8.89 -20.24
C PRO A 51 -9.30 -9.89 -21.20
N GLY A 52 -10.09 -10.59 -22.02
CA GLY A 52 -9.60 -11.68 -22.87
C GLY A 52 -8.53 -11.28 -23.89
N ASP A 53 -8.44 -9.99 -24.22
CA ASP A 53 -7.48 -9.45 -25.18
C ASP A 53 -6.16 -8.99 -24.52
N ILE A 54 -5.98 -9.23 -23.22
CA ILE A 54 -4.75 -8.92 -22.46
C ILE A 54 -4.35 -10.15 -21.65
N GLU A 55 -3.06 -10.43 -21.56
CA GLU A 55 -2.53 -11.51 -20.75
C GLU A 55 -1.40 -11.06 -19.83
N ILE A 56 -1.13 -11.86 -18.79
CA ILE A 56 0.09 -11.70 -17.99
C ILE A 56 1.23 -12.38 -18.75
N ALA A 57 1.99 -11.59 -19.51
CA ALA A 57 3.12 -12.09 -20.31
C ALA A 57 4.28 -12.63 -19.45
N GLY A 58 4.37 -12.25 -18.18
CA GLY A 58 5.41 -12.75 -17.28
C GLY A 58 5.27 -12.25 -15.86
N VAL A 59 5.89 -12.98 -14.93
CA VAL A 59 5.98 -12.63 -13.51
C VAL A 59 7.45 -12.62 -13.11
N LEU A 60 7.92 -11.50 -12.56
CA LEU A 60 9.29 -11.37 -12.07
C LEU A 60 9.48 -12.15 -10.77
N GLU A 61 10.75 -12.37 -10.39
CA GLU A 61 11.09 -12.96 -9.11
C GLU A 61 10.41 -12.21 -7.96
N ARG A 62 9.88 -12.98 -7.00
CA ARG A 62 9.08 -12.43 -5.91
C ARG A 62 9.99 -11.68 -4.94
N GLY A 63 9.65 -10.41 -4.69
CA GLY A 63 10.28 -9.64 -3.62
C GLY A 63 9.79 -10.05 -2.23
N PRO A 64 10.33 -9.41 -1.18
CA PRO A 64 9.90 -9.61 0.20
C PRO A 64 8.38 -9.45 0.37
N VAL A 65 7.78 -10.31 1.20
CA VAL A 65 6.31 -10.39 1.39
C VAL A 65 5.83 -9.75 2.67
N GLU A 66 6.78 -9.38 3.53
CA GLU A 66 6.56 -8.86 4.86
C GLU A 66 5.96 -7.45 4.82
N ASP A 67 5.12 -7.18 5.81
CA ASP A 67 4.74 -5.82 6.17
C ASP A 67 5.76 -5.25 7.16
N LEU A 68 6.07 -3.98 7.00
CA LEU A 68 6.93 -3.24 7.90
C LEU A 68 6.10 -2.21 8.66
N LEU A 69 6.27 -2.19 9.98
CA LEU A 69 5.86 -1.11 10.85
C LEU A 69 6.97 -0.07 10.89
N VAL A 70 6.75 1.07 10.25
CA VAL A 70 7.63 2.23 10.34
C VAL A 70 7.26 3.01 11.59
N SER A 71 8.16 3.04 12.56
CA SER A 71 7.89 3.57 13.90
C SER A 71 9.20 3.77 14.68
N ARG A 72 9.13 4.45 15.83
CA ARG A 72 10.31 4.62 16.71
C ARG A 72 10.67 3.34 17.48
N ALA A 73 9.72 2.42 17.64
CA ALA A 73 9.86 1.22 18.46
C ALA A 73 8.99 0.08 17.87
N PRO A 74 9.33 -1.19 18.13
CA PRO A 74 8.54 -2.32 17.64
C PRO A 74 7.12 -2.30 18.23
N LEU A 75 6.19 -3.05 17.62
CA LEU A 75 4.76 -2.98 17.89
C LEU A 75 4.43 -3.08 19.38
N GLU A 76 5.10 -3.96 20.12
CA GLU A 76 4.85 -4.24 21.54
C GLU A 76 5.20 -3.05 22.43
N ARG A 77 6.10 -2.17 21.97
CA ARG A 77 6.61 -1.02 22.71
C ARG A 77 5.98 0.30 22.28
N ILE A 78 5.07 0.29 21.29
CA ILE A 78 4.33 1.49 20.93
C ILE A 78 3.40 1.90 22.08
N PRO A 79 3.37 3.19 22.46
CA PRO A 79 2.51 3.70 23.52
C PRO A 79 1.03 3.40 23.30
N LYS A 80 0.30 3.22 24.41
CA LYS A 80 -1.15 3.01 24.36
C LYS A 80 -1.84 4.21 23.72
N GLY A 81 -2.85 3.96 22.89
CA GLY A 81 -3.63 4.99 22.22
C GLY A 81 -2.93 5.67 21.03
N SER A 82 -1.71 5.25 20.66
CA SER A 82 -1.00 5.73 19.48
C SER A 82 -1.78 5.44 18.19
N VAL A 83 -1.57 6.30 17.20
CA VAL A 83 -2.24 6.30 15.91
C VAL A 83 -1.36 5.63 14.85
N VAL A 84 -1.81 4.49 14.33
CA VAL A 84 -1.14 3.76 13.24
C VAL A 84 -1.83 4.05 11.90
N GLY A 85 -1.05 4.49 10.92
CA GLY A 85 -1.50 4.83 9.58
C GLY A 85 -1.54 3.63 8.65
N THR A 86 -2.74 3.17 8.28
CA THR A 86 -2.95 2.19 7.20
C THR A 86 -4.35 2.32 6.62
N SER A 87 -4.47 2.16 5.30
CA SER A 87 -5.77 2.07 4.60
C SER A 87 -6.12 0.64 4.17
N SER A 88 -5.28 -0.34 4.52
CA SER A 88 -5.53 -1.76 4.24
C SER A 88 -6.35 -2.35 5.38
N LEU A 89 -7.55 -2.85 5.07
CA LEU A 89 -8.39 -3.55 6.05
C LEU A 89 -7.63 -4.71 6.70
N ARG A 90 -6.93 -5.54 5.91
CA ARG A 90 -6.10 -6.64 6.42
C ARG A 90 -5.16 -6.18 7.54
N ARG A 91 -4.32 -5.18 7.24
CA ARG A 91 -3.34 -4.64 8.20
C ARG A 91 -4.01 -3.98 9.42
N SER A 92 -5.12 -3.28 9.21
CA SER A 92 -5.87 -2.67 10.32
C SER A 92 -6.37 -3.73 11.30
N HIS A 93 -6.94 -4.83 10.78
CA HIS A 93 -7.44 -5.93 11.60
C HIS A 93 -6.28 -6.65 12.32
N GLU A 94 -5.18 -6.92 11.64
CA GLU A 94 -3.97 -7.52 12.22
C GLU A 94 -3.43 -6.71 13.41
N ILE A 95 -3.28 -5.39 13.26
CA ILE A 95 -2.84 -4.52 14.37
C ILE A 95 -3.83 -4.55 15.53
N LEU A 96 -5.11 -4.34 15.26
CA LEU A 96 -6.11 -4.21 16.33
C LEU A 96 -6.39 -5.53 17.05
N PHE A 97 -6.15 -6.65 16.37
CA PHE A 97 -6.19 -7.97 16.98
C PHE A 97 -5.05 -8.13 18.01
N ALA A 98 -3.82 -7.78 17.63
CA ALA A 98 -2.64 -7.89 18.50
C ALA A 98 -2.60 -6.79 19.59
N ARG A 99 -3.04 -5.58 19.27
CA ARG A 99 -2.96 -4.37 20.10
C ARG A 99 -4.26 -3.56 20.03
N PRO A 100 -5.35 -4.02 20.69
CA PRO A 100 -6.66 -3.36 20.66
C PRO A 100 -6.68 -1.97 21.31
N ASP A 101 -5.63 -1.61 22.05
CA ASP A 101 -5.45 -0.31 22.69
C ASP A 101 -4.90 0.77 21.72
N LEU A 102 -4.47 0.40 20.51
CA LEU A 102 -4.03 1.33 19.48
C LEU A 102 -5.21 1.86 18.65
N LYS A 103 -4.99 2.97 17.96
CA LYS A 103 -5.94 3.57 17.02
C LYS A 103 -5.42 3.39 15.61
N VAL A 104 -6.27 2.96 14.68
CA VAL A 104 -5.90 2.91 13.26
C VAL A 104 -6.60 4.03 12.50
N LYS A 105 -5.84 4.79 11.72
CA LYS A 105 -6.36 5.84 10.81
C LYS A 105 -5.93 5.56 9.38
N SER A 106 -6.83 5.84 8.43
CA SER A 106 -6.52 5.77 7.01
C SER A 106 -5.38 6.72 6.66
N ILE A 107 -4.46 6.26 5.80
CA ILE A 107 -3.39 7.05 5.22
C ILE A 107 -3.38 6.90 3.70
N ARG A 108 -3.23 8.02 2.99
CA ARG A 108 -3.24 8.10 1.52
C ARG A 108 -1.99 8.75 0.97
N GLY A 109 -1.75 8.48 -0.31
CA GLY A 109 -0.59 8.91 -1.08
C GLY A 109 0.33 7.73 -1.41
N ASN A 110 1.27 7.98 -2.30
CA ASN A 110 2.42 7.11 -2.57
C ASN A 110 3.31 6.98 -1.32
N VAL A 111 4.33 6.13 -1.39
CA VAL A 111 5.19 5.82 -0.24
C VAL A 111 5.84 7.08 0.33
N ASP A 112 6.41 7.94 -0.50
CA ASP A 112 7.06 9.19 -0.07
C ASP A 112 6.09 10.10 0.68
N THR A 113 4.86 10.22 0.20
CA THR A 113 3.83 11.01 0.87
C THR A 113 3.45 10.42 2.23
N ARG A 114 3.43 9.09 2.35
CA ARG A 114 3.15 8.42 3.62
C ARG A 114 4.28 8.61 4.63
N ILE A 115 5.53 8.47 4.19
CA ILE A 115 6.72 8.72 5.00
C ILE A 115 6.73 10.17 5.48
N ARG A 116 6.50 11.14 4.59
CA ARG A 116 6.40 12.55 4.97
C ARG A 116 5.33 12.79 6.05
N LYS A 117 4.12 12.23 5.88
CA LYS A 117 3.05 12.34 6.90
C LYS A 117 3.45 11.73 8.25
N TYR A 118 4.21 10.64 8.23
CA TYR A 118 4.78 10.03 9.43
C TYR A 118 5.82 10.95 10.09
N VAL A 119 6.78 11.45 9.33
CA VAL A 119 7.85 12.36 9.80
C VAL A 119 7.27 13.67 10.36
N GLU A 120 6.22 14.20 9.74
CA GLU A 120 5.47 15.38 10.20
C GLU A 120 4.61 15.13 11.45
N GLY A 121 4.58 13.89 11.97
CA GLY A 121 3.86 13.54 13.20
C GLY A 121 2.35 13.41 13.02
N GLN A 122 1.82 13.27 11.80
CA GLN A 122 0.39 13.03 11.58
C GLN A 122 -0.03 11.63 12.05
N TYR A 123 0.93 10.70 12.14
CA TYR A 123 0.77 9.34 12.64
C TYR A 123 1.96 8.98 13.54
N ASP A 124 1.72 8.19 14.59
CA ASP A 124 2.77 7.70 15.48
C ASP A 124 3.56 6.52 14.86
N ALA A 125 2.93 5.81 13.94
CA ALA A 125 3.51 4.74 13.13
C ALA A 125 2.73 4.61 11.80
N ILE A 126 3.34 4.01 10.78
CA ILE A 126 2.66 3.65 9.53
C ILE A 126 3.05 2.24 9.09
N ILE A 127 2.23 1.59 8.26
CA ILE A 127 2.60 0.30 7.67
C ILE A 127 2.90 0.41 6.18
N LEU A 128 4.07 -0.10 5.78
CA LEU A 128 4.51 -0.22 4.40
C LEU A 128 4.75 -1.69 4.03
N ALA A 129 4.78 -2.00 2.73
CA ALA A 129 5.26 -3.31 2.27
C ALA A 129 6.79 -3.27 2.25
N LYS A 130 7.46 -4.32 2.74
CA LYS A 130 8.92 -4.41 2.73
C LYS A 130 9.50 -4.23 1.34
N ALA A 131 8.90 -4.88 0.33
CA ALA A 131 9.34 -4.72 -1.06
C ALA A 131 9.34 -3.27 -1.57
N ALA A 132 8.39 -2.42 -1.11
CA ALA A 132 8.36 -1.02 -1.51
C ALA A 132 9.39 -0.18 -0.74
N TYR A 133 9.57 -0.48 0.54
CA TYR A 133 10.58 0.15 1.40
C TYR A 133 12.00 -0.11 0.86
N ASP A 134 12.32 -1.37 0.59
CA ASP A 134 13.65 -1.78 0.11
C ASP A 134 13.95 -1.19 -1.28
N ARG A 135 12.98 -1.19 -2.21
CA ARG A 135 13.16 -0.64 -3.57
C ARG A 135 13.41 0.86 -3.60
N LEU A 136 12.86 1.59 -2.63
CA LEU A 136 13.01 3.04 -2.53
C LEU A 136 14.23 3.45 -1.70
N GLY A 137 14.92 2.51 -1.07
CA GLY A 137 16.09 2.81 -0.23
C GLY A 137 15.74 3.71 0.95
N LEU A 138 14.60 3.45 1.60
CA LEU A 138 14.16 4.21 2.76
C LEU A 138 15.04 3.90 3.99
N ASP A 139 15.23 4.89 4.85
CA ASP A 139 16.13 4.82 6.01
C ASP A 139 15.41 4.91 7.36
N GLU A 140 14.09 5.10 7.37
CA GLU A 140 13.31 5.21 8.60
C GLU A 140 13.32 3.89 9.38
N ASN A 141 13.42 3.96 10.71
CA ASN A 141 13.32 2.77 11.55
C ASN A 141 12.04 1.98 11.23
N ALA A 142 12.24 0.71 10.87
CA ALA A 142 11.17 -0.17 10.45
C ALA A 142 11.34 -1.55 11.09
N TYR A 143 10.23 -2.13 11.52
CA TYR A 143 10.18 -3.44 12.17
C TYR A 143 9.28 -4.36 11.36
N VAL A 144 9.69 -5.62 11.19
CA VAL A 144 8.81 -6.62 10.59
C VAL A 144 7.55 -6.74 11.45
N LEU A 145 6.40 -6.55 10.82
CA LEU A 145 5.10 -6.71 11.46
C LEU A 145 4.75 -8.20 11.47
N ASP A 146 5.08 -8.88 12.55
CA ASP A 146 4.59 -10.22 12.84
C ASP A 146 3.56 -10.14 13.96
N VAL A 147 2.30 -10.43 13.63
CA VAL A 147 1.16 -10.41 14.57
C VAL A 147 0.64 -11.81 14.87
N HIS A 148 1.32 -12.86 14.39
CA HIS A 148 0.85 -14.24 14.46
C HIS A 148 1.67 -15.13 15.41
N SER A 149 2.60 -14.54 16.16
CA SER A 149 3.39 -15.20 17.21
C SER A 149 2.67 -15.30 18.54
#